data_AF-L1IJD6-F1
#
_entry.id   AF-L1IJD6-F1
#
_cell.length_a   1.000
_cell.length_b   1.000
_cell.length_c   1.000
_cell.angle_alpha   90.00
_cell.angle_beta   90.00
_cell.angle_gamma   90.00
#
_symmetry.space_group_name_H-M   'P 1'
#
loop_
_entity.id
_entity.type
_entity.pdbx_description
1 polymer ?
#
loop_
_entity_poly.entity_id
_entity_poly.type
_entity_poly.pdbx_seq_one_letter_code
_entity_poly.pdbx_strand_id
1 'polypeptide(L)'
;ECGGASICVHGRRRSRCRECGGASICPHGRRRSECKECGGGSVCPHGRRQSRCKECGGGSVCPHGRRRSECNECGGGSVCPHGRQRSTCRECGGGSICPHGRQRSTCKECGGAS
;
A
#
# COMPACT_ATOMS: atom_id res chain seq x y z
N GLU A 1 9.23 26.39 15.87
CA GLU A 1 9.49 26.77 14.46
C GLU A 1 8.65 25.88 13.55
N CYS A 2 7.53 26.39 13.04
CA CYS A 2 6.52 25.57 12.36
C CYS A 2 6.83 25.45 10.86
N GLY A 3 6.76 24.21 10.36
CA GLY A 3 7.17 23.79 9.03
C GLY A 3 6.68 24.71 7.91
N GLY A 4 7.60 25.02 6.99
CA GLY A 4 7.44 26.00 5.92
C GLY A 4 6.15 25.89 5.10
N ALA A 5 5.91 26.91 4.27
CA ALA A 5 4.69 27.27 3.52
C ALA A 5 3.84 26.14 2.88
N SER A 6 4.32 24.90 2.87
CA SER A 6 3.67 23.70 2.38
C SER A 6 2.79 22.95 3.39
N ILE A 7 2.95 23.14 4.71
CA ILE A 7 2.18 22.42 5.74
C ILE A 7 1.09 23.35 6.32
N CYS A 8 -0.11 22.82 6.60
CA CYS A 8 -1.21 23.56 7.23
C CYS A 8 -1.26 23.34 8.74
N VAL A 9 -2.12 24.10 9.43
CA VAL A 9 -2.35 23.98 10.89
C VAL A 9 -2.81 22.58 11.32
N HIS A 10 -3.40 21.80 10.41
CA HIS A 10 -3.79 20.40 10.64
C HIS A 10 -2.62 19.41 10.52
N GLY A 11 -1.36 19.87 10.40
CA GLY A 11 -0.18 19.02 10.25
C GLY A 11 -0.09 18.27 8.92
N ARG A 12 -0.93 18.62 7.94
CA ARG A 12 -0.98 17.98 6.61
C ARG A 12 -0.40 18.90 5.55
N ARG A 13 0.06 18.34 4.42
CA ARG A 13 0.44 19.15 3.25
C ARG A 13 -0.80 19.94 2.77
N ARG A 14 -0.70 21.27 2.66
CA ARG A 14 -1.80 22.19 2.29
C ARG A 14 -2.58 21.70 1.08
N SER A 15 -1.87 21.28 0.02
CA SER A 15 -2.50 20.77 -1.22
C SER A 15 -3.33 19.51 -1.03
N ARG A 16 -3.10 18.72 0.02
CA ARG A 16 -3.79 17.45 0.34
C ARG A 16 -4.71 17.56 1.55
N CYS A 17 -4.81 18.71 2.19
CA CYS A 17 -5.63 18.88 3.37
C CYS A 17 -7.09 19.10 2.95
N ARG A 18 -7.98 18.20 3.36
CA ARG A 18 -9.42 18.31 3.12
C ARG A 18 -10.04 19.52 3.82
N GLU A 19 -9.69 19.75 5.08
CA GLU A 19 -10.20 20.85 5.91
C GLU A 19 -9.78 22.22 5.37
N CYS A 20 -8.62 22.31 4.71
CA CYS A 20 -8.17 23.54 4.06
C CYS A 20 -8.62 23.68 2.60
N GLY A 21 -9.45 22.76 2.07
CA GLY A 21 -9.85 22.78 0.66
C GLY A 21 -8.67 22.64 -0.31
N GLY A 22 -7.64 21.89 0.06
CA GLY A 22 -6.39 21.78 -0.69
C GLY A 22 -6.62 21.44 -2.17
N ALA A 23 -5.83 22.03 -3.07
CA ALA A 23 -6.01 21.93 -4.52
C ALA A 23 -6.09 20.48 -5.09
N SER A 24 -5.53 19.49 -4.38
CA SER A 24 -5.64 18.07 -4.76
C SER A 24 -6.94 17.40 -4.32
N ILE A 25 -7.81 18.09 -3.58
CA ILE A 25 -9.09 17.59 -3.09
C ILE A 25 -10.20 18.04 -4.04
N CYS A 26 -11.10 17.13 -4.36
CA CYS A 26 -12.27 17.39 -5.19
C CYS A 26 -13.48 17.79 -4.31
N PRO A 27 -14.57 18.34 -4.90
CA PRO A 27 -15.78 18.68 -4.13
C PRO A 27 -16.38 17.50 -3.36
N HIS A 28 -16.15 16.26 -3.80
CA HIS A 28 -16.56 15.04 -3.08
C HIS A 28 -15.69 14.71 -1.84
N GLY A 29 -14.73 15.58 -1.48
CA GLY A 29 -13.86 15.40 -0.33
C GLY A 29 -12.78 14.32 -0.49
N ARG A 30 -12.59 13.80 -1.71
CA ARG A 30 -11.56 12.80 -2.06
C ARG A 30 -10.40 13.46 -2.79
N ARG A 31 -9.25 12.79 -2.88
CA ARG A 31 -8.17 13.27 -3.76
C ARG A 31 -8.65 13.20 -5.22
N ARG A 32 -8.47 14.26 -6.00
CA ARG A 32 -8.90 14.36 -7.40
C ARG A 32 -8.46 13.17 -8.25
N SER A 33 -7.21 12.73 -8.09
CA SER A 33 -6.67 11.57 -8.79
C SER A 33 -7.38 10.25 -8.42
N GLU A 34 -7.96 10.16 -7.23
CA GLU A 34 -8.60 8.96 -6.68
C GLU A 34 -10.13 9.04 -6.72
N CYS A 35 -10.69 10.13 -7.22
CA CYS A 35 -12.13 10.34 -7.27
C CYS A 35 -12.70 9.81 -8.59
N LYS A 36 -13.46 8.71 -8.52
CA LYS A 36 -14.17 8.12 -9.67
C LYS A 36 -15.10 9.12 -10.35
N GLU A 37 -15.87 9.87 -9.57
CA GLU A 37 -16.85 10.86 -10.06
C GLU A 37 -16.19 12.04 -10.80
N CYS A 38 -14.93 12.34 -10.47
CA CYS A 38 -14.15 13.36 -11.19
C CYS A 38 -13.31 12.78 -12.33
N GLY A 39 -13.46 11.50 -12.69
CA GLY A 39 -12.64 10.84 -13.70
C GLY A 39 -11.15 10.72 -13.30
N GLY A 40 -10.86 10.70 -12.00
CA GLY A 40 -9.50 10.61 -11.49
C GLY A 40 -8.78 9.38 -12.02
N GLY A 41 -7.68 9.57 -12.74
CA GLY A 41 -6.97 8.50 -13.44
C GLY A 41 -6.37 7.40 -12.56
N SER A 42 -6.41 7.52 -11.23
CA SER A 42 -6.00 6.43 -10.34
C SER A 42 -7.08 5.38 -10.12
N VAL A 43 -8.34 5.62 -10.50
CA VAL A 43 -9.46 4.67 -10.33
C VAL A 43 -10.07 4.34 -11.69
N CYS A 44 -10.21 3.05 -11.98
CA CYS A 44 -10.82 2.58 -13.23
C CYS A 44 -12.36 2.54 -13.14
N PRO A 45 -13.09 2.39 -14.25
CA PRO A 45 -14.56 2.29 -14.25
C PRO A 45 -15.11 1.19 -13.31
N HIS A 46 -14.35 0.11 -13.10
CA HIS A 46 -14.67 -0.97 -12.16
C HIS A 46 -14.55 -0.58 -10.66
N GLY A 47 -14.23 0.69 -10.35
CA GLY A 47 -14.09 1.17 -8.96
C GLY A 47 -12.83 0.71 -8.25
N ARG A 48 -11.88 0.10 -8.98
CA ARG A 48 -10.59 -0.36 -8.44
C ARG A 48 -9.48 0.63 -8.79
N ARG A 49 -8.39 0.64 -8.04
CA ARG A 49 -7.19 1.42 -8.44
C ARG A 49 -6.72 0.91 -9.81
N GLN A 50 -6.50 1.79 -10.78
CA GLN A 50 -6.19 1.43 -12.17
C GLN A 50 -5.01 0.46 -12.26
N SER A 51 -3.93 0.73 -11.51
CA SER A 51 -2.75 -0.14 -11.46
C SER A 51 -3.02 -1.54 -10.89
N ARG A 52 -4.11 -1.73 -10.13
CA ARG A 52 -4.50 -2.99 -9.48
C ARG A 52 -5.71 -3.65 -10.14
N CYS A 53 -6.26 -3.07 -11.20
CA CYS A 53 -7.45 -3.62 -11.84
C CYS A 53 -7.04 -4.67 -12.88
N LYS A 54 -7.41 -5.94 -12.63
CA LYS A 54 -7.17 -7.05 -13.56
C LYS A 54 -7.83 -6.79 -14.92
N GLU A 55 -9.08 -6.35 -14.92
CA GLU A 55 -9.88 -6.11 -16.14
C GLU A 55 -9.31 -4.97 -17.00
N CYS A 56 -8.58 -4.02 -16.39
CA CYS A 56 -7.90 -2.96 -17.11
C CYS A 56 -6.44 -3.28 -17.46
N GLY A 57 -5.96 -4.50 -17.18
CA GLY A 57 -4.56 -4.86 -17.39
C GLY A 57 -3.59 -4.07 -16.49
N GLY A 58 -4.05 -3.62 -15.32
CA GLY A 58 -3.27 -2.79 -14.41
C GLY A 58 -1.90 -3.42 -14.12
N GLY A 59 -0.82 -2.67 -14.32
CA GLY A 59 0.55 -3.20 -14.31
C GLY A 59 1.01 -3.86 -13.00
N SER A 60 0.26 -3.70 -11.89
CA SER A 60 0.52 -4.44 -10.65
C SER A 60 -0.08 -5.84 -10.62
N VAL A 61 -0.92 -6.23 -11.59
CA VAL A 61 -1.54 -7.56 -11.69
C VAL A 61 -0.81 -8.38 -12.75
N CYS A 62 -0.52 -9.65 -12.44
CA CYS A 62 0.07 -10.59 -13.38
C CYS A 62 -1.02 -11.31 -14.20
N PRO A 63 -0.67 -12.01 -15.31
CA PRO A 63 -1.64 -12.81 -16.07
C PRO A 63 -2.39 -13.84 -15.21
N HIS A 64 -1.78 -14.34 -14.12
CA HIS A 64 -2.42 -15.24 -13.16
C HIS A 64 -3.48 -14.56 -12.26
N GLY A 65 -3.75 -13.26 -12.43
CA GLY A 65 -4.73 -12.51 -11.66
C GLY A 65 -4.30 -12.16 -10.23
N ARG A 66 -3.05 -12.45 -9.85
CA ARG A 66 -2.44 -12.07 -8.57
C ARG A 66 -1.66 -10.77 -8.71
N ARG A 67 -1.33 -10.10 -7.60
CA ARG A 67 -0.39 -8.97 -7.66
C ARG A 67 0.98 -9.50 -8.09
N ARG A 68 1.65 -8.86 -9.05
CA ARG A 68 2.96 -9.29 -9.58
C ARG A 68 4.00 -9.55 -8.49
N SER A 69 4.06 -8.68 -7.48
CA SER A 69 4.97 -8.85 -6.34
C SER A 69 4.66 -10.08 -5.49
N GLU A 70 3.41 -10.53 -5.48
CA GLU A 70 2.90 -11.65 -4.67
C GLU A 70 2.75 -12.93 -5.49
N CYS A 71 3.07 -12.90 -6.80
CA CYS A 71 2.92 -14.05 -7.67
C CYS A 71 4.20 -14.87 -7.72
N ASN A 72 4.18 -16.05 -7.10
CA ASN A 72 5.32 -16.98 -7.11
C ASN A 72 5.71 -17.40 -8.54
N GLU A 73 4.72 -17.68 -9.39
CA GLU A 73 4.90 -18.08 -10.80
C GLU A 73 5.56 -16.97 -11.64
N CYS A 74 5.44 -15.70 -11.23
CA CYS A 74 6.11 -14.58 -11.88
C CYS A 74 7.43 -14.19 -11.20
N GLY A 75 7.92 -14.96 -10.21
CA GLY A 75 9.09 -14.61 -9.42
C GLY A 75 8.90 -13.36 -8.57
N GLY A 76 7.66 -13.07 -8.15
CA GLY A 76 7.31 -11.90 -7.38
C GLY A 76 8.17 -11.76 -6.12
N GLY A 77 8.85 -10.62 -5.97
CA GLY A 77 9.83 -10.38 -4.91
C GLY A 77 9.28 -10.42 -3.48
N SER A 78 7.96 -10.47 -3.28
CA SER A 78 7.36 -10.61 -1.95
C SER A 78 7.21 -12.08 -1.52
N VAL A 79 7.34 -13.05 -2.42
CA VAL A 79 7.20 -14.49 -2.12
C VAL A 79 8.56 -15.18 -2.25
N CYS A 80 8.86 -16.07 -1.30
CA CYS A 80 10.04 -16.91 -1.33
C CYS A 80 9.77 -18.22 -2.09
N PRO A 81 10.81 -18.97 -2.51
CA PRO A 81 10.61 -20.28 -3.16
C PRO A 81 9.77 -21.27 -2.32
N HIS A 82 9.69 -21.09 -0.99
CA HIS A 82 8.84 -21.89 -0.10
C HIS A 82 7.34 -21.52 -0.17
N GLY A 83 6.92 -20.62 -1.07
CA GLY A 83 5.53 -20.18 -1.21
C GLY A 83 5.02 -19.28 -0.09
N ARG A 84 5.90 -18.78 0.79
CA ARG A 84 5.58 -17.89 1.92
C ARG A 84 5.99 -16.45 1.58
N GLN A 85 5.40 -15.45 2.25
CA GLN A 85 5.93 -14.09 2.15
C GLN A 85 7.36 -14.06 2.67
N ARG A 86 8.30 -13.44 1.92
CA ARG A 86 9.73 -13.40 2.29
C ARG A 86 9.93 -12.83 3.68
N SER A 87 9.15 -11.81 4.05
CA SER A 87 9.21 -11.16 5.35
C SER A 87 8.84 -12.07 6.51
N THR A 88 8.02 -13.11 6.29
CA THR A 88 7.53 -14.03 7.33
C THR A 88 8.06 -15.46 7.18
N CYS A 89 8.88 -15.72 6.15
CA CYS A 89 9.45 -17.03 5.93
C CYS A 89 10.61 -17.29 6.90
N ARG A 90 10.41 -18.20 7.85
CA ARG A 90 11.44 -18.62 8.81
C ARG A 90 12.68 -19.21 8.13
N GLU A 91 12.49 -20.04 7.11
CA GLU A 91 13.58 -20.67 6.36
C GLU A 91 14.44 -19.66 5.59
N CYS A 92 13.86 -18.53 5.18
CA CYS A 92 14.59 -17.44 4.53
C CYS A 92 15.14 -16.39 5.52
N GLY A 93 14.99 -16.59 6.84
CA GLY A 93 15.36 -15.58 7.83
C GLY A 93 14.57 -14.27 7.67
N GLY A 94 13.30 -14.36 7.26
CA GLY A 94 12.45 -13.22 6.96
C GLY A 94 12.44 -12.20 8.09
N GLY A 95 12.55 -10.90 7.77
CA GLY A 95 12.76 -9.83 8.76
C GLY A 95 11.67 -9.71 9.84
N SER A 96 10.48 -10.27 9.61
CA SER A 96 9.40 -10.32 10.62
C SER A 96 9.55 -11.48 11.59
N ILE A 97 10.51 -12.39 11.37
CA ILE A 97 10.82 -13.49 12.27
C ILE A 97 11.92 -13.05 13.23
N CYS A 98 11.69 -13.27 14.52
CA CYS A 98 12.65 -12.98 15.58
C CYS A 98 13.66 -14.13 15.73
N PRO A 99 14.79 -13.94 16.45
CA PRO A 99 15.74 -15.03 16.72
C PRO A 99 15.11 -16.24 17.41
N HIS A 100 13.99 -16.07 18.13
CA HIS A 100 13.23 -17.17 18.74
C HIS A 100 12.37 -17.97 17.74
N GLY A 101 12.42 -17.64 16.44
CA GLY A 101 11.66 -18.32 15.39
C GLY A 101 10.16 -17.99 15.35
N ARG A 102 9.71 -16.98 16.09
CA ARG A 102 8.33 -16.47 16.14
C ARG A 102 8.19 -15.19 15.31
N GLN A 103 6.97 -14.79 14.94
CA GLN A 103 6.76 -13.46 14.37
C GLN A 103 7.04 -12.39 15.45
N ARG A 104 7.81 -11.36 15.11
CA ARG A 104 8.18 -10.26 16.04
C ARG A 104 6.95 -9.60 16.65
N SER A 105 5.90 -9.42 15.85
CA SER A 105 4.62 -8.84 16.30
C SER A 105 3.93 -9.65 17.39
N THR A 106 4.17 -10.96 17.47
CA THR A 106 3.52 -11.87 18.43
C THR A 106 4.49 -12.45 19.47
N CYS A 107 5.77 -12.08 19.39
CA CYS A 107 6.78 -12.59 20.30
C CYS A 107 6.83 -11.72 21.56
N LYS A 108 6.31 -12.24 22.68
CA LYS A 108 6.36 -11.60 24.01
C LYS A 108 7.77 -11.14 24.38
N GLU A 109 8.76 -12.00 24.15
CA GLU A 109 10.18 -11.73 24.44
C GLU A 109 10.76 -10.59 23.59
N CYS A 110 10.12 -10.23 22.48
CA CYS A 110 10.49 -9.10 21.63
C CYS A 110 9.56 -7.88 21.81
N GLY A 111 8.72 -7.86 22.85
CA GLY A 111 7.75 -6.78 23.07
C GLY A 111 6.57 -6.81 22.09
N GLY A 112 6.31 -7.95 21.46
CA GLY A 112 5.13 -8.17 20.62
C GLY A 112 3.84 -8.14 21.44
N ALA A 113 2.73 -7.85 20.78
CA ALA A 113 1.44 -7.57 21.41
C ALA A 113 0.68 -8.80 21.94
N SER A 114 1.36 -9.92 22.18
CA SER A 114 0.74 -11.18 22.64
C SER A 114 0.81 -11.36 24.15
#